data_AF-A0A929SD76-F1
#
_entry.id   AF-A0A929SD76-F1
#
_cell.length_a   1.000
_cell.length_b   1.000
_cell.length_c   1.000
_cell.angle_alpha   90.00
_cell.angle_beta   90.00
_cell.angle_gamma   90.00
#
_symmetry.space_group_name_H-M   'P 1'
#
loop_
_entity.id
_entity.type
_entity.pdbx_description
1 polymer ?
#
loop_
_entity_poly.entity_id
_entity_poly.type
_entity_poly.pdbx_seq_one_letter_code
_entity_poly.pdbx_strand_id
1 'polypeptide(L)'
;MGEYKDRSIATIQHDVEKQFNKIEKKNGIGIRDDLEIAQAGIKICGAYIHAIKSDKSINYGEWALSPLRDLQGVLQKEINTMTDAELFTNNKDQIYKIANRIDNAEREVLKRLGLNNTNRDSRELVKKSEKKHNGKNIFIMEGGSNLKKQTGNLIFTKESNPVKIHDALKGLFKDPNQVYQIDYSKCTNPKIKAIMSKLAGTETCYLRYDAGQKTYTICDKDGKQLRNRAYIWEGVRLIPDGVRQWTTASKSMNFNAINNVVDKLNSNDINNKSETYLKNNETLKKEDFNRLFSGKENIRQGRLGDCYLITTINILSRSQIFEPLIRTSVRIVQGGYTIRLPLGEPQGKTISIQNSELNAAAVQGNIGYKILEIAYAKQTTGERIMTNASIQKIRGGRPSKALQTLVGKHNIGFTTLGGHYTKKTKKDLASNSTLLISSETDSQNLPIPYSPKEIDQVKNTLKNYQLAHGTKFIAVSSYPAESDQHFYKIEGKQIFYKHAYAVLGVEKDSKGNISRVHIQNPWNMDDKNKPNNGKGNFSLSFENFLKAFPLMDIGNTTRKIFDGKTENGDLSIADNR
;
A
#
# COMPACT_ATOMS: atom_id res chain seq x y z
N MET A 1 21.25 14.55 -17.04
CA MET A 1 22.05 13.91 -15.96
C MET A 1 21.36 12.60 -15.63
N GLY A 2 22.11 11.53 -15.47
CA GLY A 2 21.52 10.24 -15.10
C GLY A 2 21.08 10.26 -13.65
N GLU A 3 20.07 9.47 -13.34
CA GLU A 3 19.56 9.28 -11.99
C GLU A 3 19.87 7.85 -11.58
N TYR A 4 20.54 7.68 -10.45
CA TYR A 4 20.71 6.38 -9.84
C TYR A 4 19.33 5.90 -9.37
N LYS A 5 18.85 4.78 -9.89
CA LYS A 5 17.56 4.21 -9.50
C LYS A 5 17.72 3.25 -8.34
N ASP A 6 16.74 3.22 -7.46
CA ASP A 6 16.68 2.25 -6.37
C ASP A 6 16.61 0.82 -6.91
N ARG A 7 17.32 -0.09 -6.25
CA ARG A 7 17.14 -1.52 -6.55
C ARG A 7 16.02 -2.05 -5.69
N SER A 8 15.21 -2.93 -6.27
CA SER A 8 14.17 -3.60 -5.50
C SER A 8 14.80 -4.49 -4.43
N ILE A 9 14.16 -4.62 -3.27
CA ILE A 9 14.64 -5.51 -2.20
C ILE A 9 14.88 -6.95 -2.70
N ALA A 10 14.07 -7.43 -3.65
CA ALA A 10 14.26 -8.74 -4.28
C ALA A 10 15.54 -8.82 -5.13
N THR A 11 15.90 -7.72 -5.81
CA THR A 11 17.17 -7.61 -6.53
C THR A 11 18.35 -7.62 -5.56
N ILE A 12 18.25 -6.90 -4.45
CA ILE A 12 19.31 -6.86 -3.42
C ILE A 12 19.47 -8.24 -2.77
N GLN A 13 18.37 -8.93 -2.46
CA GLN A 13 18.39 -10.30 -1.94
C GLN A 13 19.07 -11.25 -2.92
N HIS A 14 18.69 -11.19 -4.20
CA HIS A 14 19.30 -12.03 -5.24
C HIS A 14 20.79 -11.72 -5.41
N ASP A 15 21.18 -10.45 -5.35
CA ASP A 15 22.59 -10.03 -5.40
C ASP A 15 23.39 -10.58 -4.21
N VAL A 16 22.84 -10.50 -2.99
CA VAL A 16 23.47 -11.05 -1.77
C VAL A 16 23.57 -12.56 -1.85
N GLU A 17 22.50 -13.26 -2.23
CA GLU A 17 22.47 -14.73 -2.41
C GLU A 17 23.51 -15.18 -3.45
N LYS A 18 23.56 -14.51 -4.60
CA LYS A 18 24.53 -14.82 -5.65
C LYS A 18 25.98 -14.60 -5.19
N GLN A 19 26.24 -13.59 -4.36
CA GLN A 19 27.58 -13.37 -3.81
C GLN A 19 27.91 -14.35 -2.69
N PHE A 20 26.94 -14.70 -1.85
CA PHE A 20 27.07 -15.74 -0.84
C PHE A 20 27.47 -17.07 -1.48
N ASN A 21 26.70 -17.58 -2.45
CA ASN A 21 26.99 -18.84 -3.15
C ASN A 21 28.40 -18.86 -3.81
N LYS A 22 28.90 -17.69 -4.24
CA LYS A 22 30.27 -17.56 -4.78
C LYS A 22 31.35 -17.66 -3.71
N ILE A 23 31.08 -17.10 -2.53
CA ILE A 23 32.00 -17.14 -1.39
C ILE A 23 32.01 -18.55 -0.80
N GLU A 24 30.84 -19.12 -0.58
CA GLU A 24 30.65 -20.49 -0.08
C GLU A 24 31.37 -21.52 -0.96
N LYS A 25 31.19 -21.44 -2.30
CA LYS A 25 31.91 -22.32 -3.23
C LYS A 25 33.43 -22.18 -3.15
N LYS A 26 33.96 -21.02 -2.77
CA LYS A 26 35.39 -20.76 -2.66
C LYS A 26 35.97 -21.28 -1.34
N ASN A 27 35.23 -21.17 -0.26
CA ASN A 27 35.69 -21.51 1.08
C ASN A 27 35.40 -22.97 1.46
N GLY A 28 34.40 -23.58 0.82
CA GLY A 28 33.88 -24.92 1.11
C GLY A 28 32.45 -24.83 1.64
N ILE A 29 31.55 -25.68 1.12
CA ILE A 29 30.11 -25.61 1.37
C ILE A 29 29.81 -25.85 2.86
N GLY A 30 29.01 -24.96 3.46
CA GLY A 30 28.51 -25.13 4.83
C GLY A 30 29.61 -25.10 5.89
N ILE A 31 30.55 -24.15 5.81
CA ILE A 31 31.64 -23.99 6.78
C ILE A 31 31.36 -22.83 7.75
N ARG A 32 30.90 -21.67 7.26
CA ARG A 32 30.64 -20.44 8.05
C ARG A 32 29.62 -19.52 7.37
N ASP A 33 28.38 -19.99 7.22
CA ASP A 33 27.35 -19.28 6.46
C ASP A 33 27.06 -17.86 7.00
N ASP A 34 27.14 -17.67 8.32
CA ASP A 34 27.03 -16.37 9.01
C ASP A 34 28.02 -15.33 8.50
N LEU A 35 29.29 -15.72 8.45
CA LEU A 35 30.42 -14.89 8.05
C LEU A 35 30.37 -14.62 6.55
N GLU A 36 30.03 -15.63 5.75
CA GLU A 36 29.99 -15.52 4.29
C GLU A 36 28.84 -14.65 3.80
N ILE A 37 27.67 -14.71 4.45
CA ILE A 37 26.54 -13.83 4.16
C ILE A 37 26.87 -12.38 4.54
N ALA A 38 27.55 -12.14 5.66
CA ALA A 38 28.02 -10.80 6.02
C ALA A 38 29.06 -10.26 5.02
N GLN A 39 30.01 -11.09 4.58
CA GLN A 39 30.99 -10.76 3.54
C GLN A 39 30.32 -10.48 2.19
N ALA A 40 29.28 -11.24 1.82
CA ALA A 40 28.47 -10.98 0.65
C ALA A 40 27.83 -9.58 0.73
N GLY A 41 27.28 -9.22 1.89
CA GLY A 41 26.74 -7.88 2.14
C GLY A 41 27.76 -6.75 1.96
N ILE A 42 28.99 -6.92 2.48
CA ILE A 42 30.08 -5.94 2.30
C ILE A 42 30.43 -5.76 0.81
N LYS A 43 30.51 -6.87 0.05
CA LYS A 43 30.82 -6.84 -1.39
C LYS A 43 29.71 -6.13 -2.18
N ILE A 44 28.44 -6.37 -1.85
CA ILE A 44 27.32 -5.69 -2.50
C ILE A 44 27.35 -4.18 -2.22
N CYS A 45 27.59 -3.76 -0.98
CA CYS A 45 27.76 -2.34 -0.67
C CYS A 45 28.88 -1.69 -1.51
N GLY A 46 30.02 -2.39 -1.65
CA GLY A 46 31.14 -1.94 -2.47
C GLY A 46 30.80 -1.84 -3.96
N ALA A 47 30.07 -2.82 -4.49
CA ALA A 47 29.61 -2.82 -5.88
C ALA A 47 28.66 -1.64 -6.16
N TYR A 48 27.78 -1.31 -5.21
CA TYR A 48 26.82 -0.20 -5.36
C TYR A 48 27.55 1.15 -5.30
N ILE A 49 28.50 1.30 -4.37
CA ILE A 49 29.39 2.47 -4.33
C ILE A 49 30.15 2.61 -5.66
N HIS A 50 30.73 1.54 -6.17
CA HIS A 50 31.47 1.57 -7.43
C HIS A 50 30.57 1.96 -8.61
N ALA A 51 29.37 1.38 -8.71
CA ALA A 51 28.40 1.72 -9.75
C ALA A 51 28.10 3.23 -9.76
N ILE A 52 27.81 3.81 -8.60
CA ILE A 52 27.55 5.25 -8.46
C ILE A 52 28.78 6.08 -8.85
N LYS A 53 29.99 5.67 -8.45
CA LYS A 53 31.24 6.37 -8.81
C LYS A 53 31.57 6.28 -10.30
N SER A 54 31.28 5.14 -10.92
CA SER A 54 31.64 4.84 -12.31
C SER A 54 30.73 5.52 -13.32
N ASP A 55 29.50 5.87 -12.93
CA ASP A 55 28.57 6.57 -13.78
C ASP A 55 28.89 8.07 -13.81
N LYS A 56 29.55 8.49 -14.88
CA LYS A 56 29.92 9.90 -15.12
C LYS A 56 28.72 10.84 -15.22
N SER A 57 27.51 10.31 -15.39
CA SER A 57 26.28 11.10 -15.43
C SER A 57 25.72 11.40 -14.04
N ILE A 58 26.19 10.71 -13.01
CA ILE A 58 25.84 10.93 -11.61
C ILE A 58 26.83 11.90 -10.96
N ASN A 59 26.31 13.01 -10.47
CA ASN A 59 27.11 13.94 -9.66
C ASN A 59 26.99 13.57 -8.18
N TYR A 60 27.93 12.77 -7.68
CA TYR A 60 27.92 12.34 -6.29
C TYR A 60 28.84 13.21 -5.42
N GLY A 61 28.34 13.62 -4.25
CA GLY A 61 29.20 14.09 -3.17
C GLY A 61 29.69 12.88 -2.36
N GLU A 62 30.97 12.84 -1.97
CA GLU A 62 31.54 11.72 -1.19
C GLU A 62 30.73 11.39 0.08
N TRP A 63 30.13 12.42 0.72
CA TRP A 63 29.25 12.29 1.88
C TRP A 63 27.91 11.56 1.60
N ALA A 64 27.47 11.57 0.33
CA ALA A 64 26.26 10.88 -0.07
C ALA A 64 26.43 9.36 -0.01
N LEU A 65 27.67 8.87 -0.15
CA LEU A 65 28.01 7.45 -0.12
C LEU A 65 28.24 6.90 1.30
N SER A 66 28.30 7.78 2.31
CA SER A 66 28.56 7.38 3.71
C SER A 66 27.65 6.28 4.23
N PRO A 67 26.33 6.24 3.97
CA PRO A 67 25.46 5.19 4.52
C PRO A 67 25.90 3.77 4.14
N LEU A 68 26.33 3.56 2.89
CA LEU A 68 26.85 2.26 2.44
C LEU A 68 28.23 1.97 3.06
N ARG A 69 29.09 2.97 3.22
CA ARG A 69 30.40 2.81 3.89
C ARG A 69 30.27 2.49 5.37
N ASP A 70 29.35 3.17 6.04
CA ASP A 70 29.05 2.96 7.45
C ASP A 70 28.50 1.53 7.64
N LEU A 71 27.61 1.07 6.76
CA LEU A 71 27.12 -0.31 6.77
C LEU A 71 28.25 -1.32 6.53
N GLN A 72 29.17 -1.08 5.59
CA GLN A 72 30.36 -1.93 5.43
C GLN A 72 31.17 -2.02 6.73
N GLY A 73 31.37 -0.89 7.42
CA GLY A 73 32.06 -0.85 8.71
C GLY A 73 31.33 -1.61 9.82
N VAL A 74 30.00 -1.54 9.86
CA VAL A 74 29.19 -2.30 10.84
C VAL A 74 29.28 -3.81 10.55
N LEU A 75 29.10 -4.23 9.31
CA LEU A 75 29.22 -5.64 8.92
C LEU A 75 30.61 -6.20 9.18
N GLN A 76 31.66 -5.40 8.95
CA GLN A 76 33.03 -5.81 9.25
C GLN A 76 33.27 -5.99 10.75
N LYS A 77 32.68 -5.14 11.60
CA LYS A 77 32.74 -5.31 13.05
C LYS A 77 32.03 -6.58 13.50
N GLU A 78 30.85 -6.86 12.93
CA GLU A 78 30.10 -8.09 13.21
C GLU A 78 30.94 -9.33 12.88
N ILE A 79 31.55 -9.38 11.69
CA ILE A 79 32.48 -10.45 11.29
C ILE A 79 33.62 -10.62 12.31
N ASN A 80 34.24 -9.53 12.74
CA ASN A 80 35.36 -9.59 13.69
C ASN A 80 34.94 -10.12 15.08
N THR A 81 33.65 -10.06 15.42
CA THR A 81 33.11 -10.57 16.70
C THR A 81 32.54 -11.98 16.62
N MET A 82 32.46 -12.60 15.43
CA MET A 82 31.92 -13.94 15.26
C MET A 82 32.98 -15.01 15.60
N THR A 83 33.07 -15.41 16.87
CA THR A 83 34.05 -16.39 17.38
C THR A 83 33.66 -17.84 17.13
N ASP A 84 32.35 -18.14 17.05
CA ASP A 84 31.82 -19.51 16.92
C ASP A 84 31.31 -19.78 15.50
N ALA A 85 31.38 -21.04 15.05
CA ALA A 85 30.87 -21.45 13.74
C ALA A 85 29.35 -21.71 13.81
N GLU A 86 28.54 -20.79 13.31
CA GLU A 86 27.10 -21.01 13.13
C GLU A 86 26.83 -21.55 11.72
N LEU A 87 26.51 -22.84 11.63
CA LEU A 87 25.99 -23.48 10.42
C LEU A 87 24.48 -23.30 10.37
N PHE A 88 23.94 -22.69 9.31
CA PHE A 88 22.50 -22.52 9.17
C PHE A 88 21.93 -23.55 8.21
N THR A 89 20.95 -24.31 8.68
CA THR A 89 20.11 -25.16 7.81
C THR A 89 19.18 -24.34 6.91
N ASN A 90 19.05 -23.01 7.10
CA ASN A 90 18.24 -22.12 6.28
C ASN A 90 18.82 -20.70 6.16
N ASN A 91 19.71 -20.48 5.18
CA ASN A 91 20.41 -19.21 4.92
C ASN A 91 19.50 -18.05 4.48
N LYS A 92 18.23 -18.32 4.12
CA LYS A 92 17.32 -17.33 3.53
C LYS A 92 17.01 -16.16 4.46
N ASP A 93 16.85 -16.40 5.76
CA ASP A 93 16.48 -15.34 6.72
C ASP A 93 17.64 -14.37 6.98
N GLN A 94 18.87 -14.86 6.99
CA GLN A 94 20.07 -14.02 7.18
C GLN A 94 20.37 -13.20 5.91
N ILE A 95 20.25 -13.81 4.73
CA ILE A 95 20.32 -13.10 3.45
C ILE A 95 19.27 -11.98 3.41
N TYR A 96 18.03 -12.27 3.83
CA TYR A 96 16.96 -11.28 3.92
C TYR A 96 17.30 -10.12 4.87
N LYS A 97 17.85 -10.41 6.06
CA LYS A 97 18.27 -9.38 7.02
C LYS A 97 19.37 -8.48 6.46
N ILE A 98 20.40 -9.04 5.84
CA ILE A 98 21.48 -8.26 5.21
C ILE A 98 20.95 -7.42 4.05
N ALA A 99 20.10 -7.99 3.19
CA ALA A 99 19.50 -7.25 2.08
C ALA A 99 18.66 -6.05 2.54
N ASN A 100 17.89 -6.16 3.63
CA ASN A 100 17.14 -5.03 4.19
C ASN A 100 18.05 -3.92 4.72
N ARG A 101 19.19 -4.26 5.33
CA ARG A 101 20.16 -3.27 5.79
C ARG A 101 20.76 -2.50 4.61
N ILE A 102 21.04 -3.20 3.51
CA ILE A 102 21.53 -2.60 2.26
C ILE A 102 20.47 -1.72 1.62
N ASP A 103 19.20 -2.16 1.54
CA ASP A 103 18.08 -1.33 1.04
C ASP A 103 17.97 -0.02 1.83
N ASN A 104 18.00 -0.10 3.17
CA ASN A 104 17.96 1.08 4.02
C ASN A 104 19.14 2.04 3.76
N ALA A 105 20.35 1.51 3.59
CA ALA A 105 21.53 2.31 3.28
C ALA A 105 21.44 2.93 1.87
N GLU A 106 20.98 2.18 0.86
CA GLU A 106 20.81 2.65 -0.51
C GLU A 106 19.76 3.78 -0.60
N ARG A 107 18.65 3.66 0.13
CA ARG A 107 17.64 4.74 0.23
C ARG A 107 18.20 6.02 0.81
N GLU A 108 19.03 5.92 1.84
CA GLU A 108 19.68 7.09 2.43
C GLU A 108 20.72 7.69 1.47
N VAL A 109 21.44 6.87 0.68
CA VAL A 109 22.32 7.37 -0.38
C VAL A 109 21.53 8.14 -1.44
N LEU A 110 20.41 7.59 -1.92
CA LEU A 110 19.54 8.23 -2.92
C LEU A 110 19.04 9.59 -2.45
N LYS A 111 18.57 9.67 -1.20
CA LYS A 111 18.15 10.93 -0.57
C LYS A 111 19.28 11.95 -0.56
N ARG A 112 20.50 11.53 -0.23
CA ARG A 112 21.68 12.41 -0.18
C ARG A 112 22.16 12.83 -1.56
N LEU A 113 22.07 11.97 -2.58
CA LEU A 113 22.35 12.32 -3.97
C LEU A 113 21.38 13.40 -4.46
N GLY A 114 20.08 13.26 -4.17
CA GLY A 114 19.07 14.27 -4.46
C GLY A 114 19.40 15.61 -3.80
N LEU A 115 19.72 15.62 -2.50
CA LEU A 115 20.13 16.82 -1.77
C LEU A 115 21.40 17.45 -2.36
N ASN A 116 22.39 16.65 -2.76
CA ASN A 116 23.63 17.14 -3.35
C ASN A 116 23.38 17.89 -4.67
N ASN A 117 22.48 17.38 -5.51
CA ASN A 117 22.07 18.03 -6.75
C ASN A 117 21.34 19.36 -6.47
N THR A 118 20.35 19.37 -5.58
CA THR A 118 19.64 20.60 -5.19
C THR A 118 20.60 21.65 -4.61
N ASN A 119 21.53 21.22 -3.76
CA ASN A 119 22.56 22.11 -3.19
C ASN A 119 23.51 22.64 -4.26
N ARG A 120 23.86 21.86 -5.28
CA ARG A 120 24.69 22.35 -6.40
C ARG A 120 23.95 23.41 -7.20
N ASP A 121 22.72 23.12 -7.63
CA ASP A 121 21.96 24.04 -8.47
C ASP A 121 21.72 25.37 -7.74
N SER A 122 21.50 25.31 -6.42
CA SER A 122 21.41 26.48 -5.54
C SER A 122 22.72 27.26 -5.45
N ARG A 123 23.88 26.58 -5.35
CA ARG A 123 25.21 27.23 -5.40
C ARG A 123 25.47 27.90 -6.74
N GLU A 124 25.07 27.27 -7.84
CA GLU A 124 25.19 27.87 -9.18
C GLU A 124 24.29 29.10 -9.32
N LEU A 125 23.08 29.06 -8.77
CA LEU A 125 22.18 30.21 -8.70
C LEU A 125 22.78 31.37 -7.89
N VAL A 126 23.38 31.09 -6.73
CA VAL A 126 24.08 32.12 -5.93
C VAL A 126 25.19 32.77 -6.76
N LYS A 127 26.08 31.98 -7.36
CA LYS A 127 27.16 32.48 -8.21
C LYS A 127 26.65 33.29 -9.41
N LYS A 128 25.57 32.85 -10.03
CA LYS A 128 24.94 33.56 -11.16
C LYS A 128 24.33 34.88 -10.71
N SER A 129 23.75 34.90 -9.50
CA SER A 129 23.22 36.10 -8.87
C SER A 129 24.31 37.11 -8.55
N GLU A 130 25.42 36.69 -7.94
CA GLU A 130 26.59 37.54 -7.70
C GLU A 130 27.04 38.22 -8.99
N LYS A 131 27.23 37.44 -10.07
CA LYS A 131 27.64 37.99 -11.36
C LYS A 131 26.64 39.00 -11.92
N LYS A 132 25.34 38.74 -11.76
CA LYS A 132 24.28 39.59 -12.33
C LYS A 132 24.08 40.90 -11.56
N HIS A 133 24.38 40.89 -10.26
CA HIS A 133 24.18 42.02 -9.37
C HIS A 133 25.52 42.63 -8.93
N ASN A 134 26.50 42.67 -9.84
CA ASN A 134 27.80 43.33 -9.65
C ASN A 134 28.53 42.91 -8.34
N GLY A 135 28.56 41.61 -8.06
CA GLY A 135 29.19 41.03 -6.87
C GLY A 135 28.32 41.07 -5.61
N LYS A 136 27.12 41.66 -5.66
CA LYS A 136 26.20 41.68 -4.52
C LYS A 136 25.40 40.38 -4.42
N ASN A 137 25.47 39.74 -3.26
CA ASN A 137 24.69 38.57 -2.93
C ASN A 137 23.30 38.95 -2.44
N ILE A 138 22.32 39.03 -3.35
CA ILE A 138 20.92 39.25 -2.97
C ILE A 138 20.27 38.04 -2.28
N PHE A 139 20.88 36.86 -2.37
CA PHE A 139 20.51 35.69 -1.57
C PHE A 139 21.73 34.81 -1.24
N ILE A 140 21.63 34.04 -0.15
CA ILE A 140 22.60 33.05 0.30
C ILE A 140 21.93 31.70 0.51
N MET A 141 22.71 30.62 0.67
CA MET A 141 22.15 29.32 1.04
C MET A 141 21.82 29.23 2.54
N GLU A 142 20.62 28.73 2.85
CA GLU A 142 20.26 28.32 4.21
C GLU A 142 21.22 27.21 4.69
N GLY A 143 21.79 27.39 5.89
CA GLY A 143 22.82 26.51 6.45
C GLY A 143 24.27 26.92 6.15
N GLY A 144 24.51 27.96 5.35
CA GLY A 144 25.83 28.55 5.13
C GLY A 144 26.81 27.57 4.45
N SER A 145 28.08 27.55 4.88
CA SER A 145 29.12 26.68 4.32
C SER A 145 29.08 25.22 4.81
N ASN A 146 28.22 24.90 5.78
CA ASN A 146 28.15 23.55 6.34
C ASN A 146 27.32 22.63 5.43
N LEU A 147 28.01 21.84 4.62
CA LEU A 147 27.41 20.90 3.66
C LEU A 147 26.37 19.94 4.28
N LYS A 148 26.50 19.60 5.57
CA LYS A 148 25.53 18.73 6.27
C LYS A 148 24.25 19.46 6.67
N LYS A 149 24.28 20.79 6.77
CA LYS A 149 23.15 21.65 7.16
C LYS A 149 22.55 22.42 5.97
N GLN A 150 23.19 22.38 4.80
CA GLN A 150 22.68 22.99 3.59
C GLN A 150 21.42 22.28 3.10
N THR A 151 20.33 23.02 2.99
CA THR A 151 19.01 22.50 2.58
C THR A 151 18.70 22.73 1.10
N GLY A 152 19.52 23.51 0.40
CA GLY A 152 19.24 23.97 -0.96
C GLY A 152 18.29 25.16 -1.01
N ASN A 153 17.77 25.60 0.14
CA ASN A 153 16.95 26.79 0.23
C ASN A 153 17.83 28.03 0.11
N LEU A 154 17.31 29.06 -0.53
CA LEU A 154 17.95 30.36 -0.65
C LEU A 154 17.26 31.35 0.29
N ILE A 155 18.03 32.19 0.96
CA ILE A 155 17.55 33.24 1.87
C ILE A 155 17.95 34.58 1.28
N PHE A 156 16.98 35.46 1.04
CA PHE A 156 17.24 36.82 0.62
C PHE A 156 18.00 37.59 1.71
N THR A 157 19.04 38.32 1.32
CA THR A 157 19.89 39.10 2.24
C THR A 157 19.39 40.54 2.36
N LYS A 158 20.00 41.34 3.24
CA LYS A 158 19.79 42.79 3.30
C LYS A 158 20.01 43.53 1.97
N GLU A 159 20.86 43.04 1.07
CA GLU A 159 21.08 43.65 -0.26
C GLU A 159 19.85 43.53 -1.17
N SER A 160 18.85 42.74 -0.77
CA SER A 160 17.57 42.59 -1.46
C SER A 160 16.47 43.57 -1.00
N ASN A 161 16.73 44.36 0.05
CA ASN A 161 15.75 45.28 0.63
C ASN A 161 15.53 46.53 -0.24
N PRO A 162 14.29 47.07 -0.27
CA PRO A 162 13.11 46.47 -0.88
C PRO A 162 13.22 46.50 -2.41
N VAL A 163 13.72 45.43 -3.00
CA VAL A 163 13.72 45.27 -4.46
C VAL A 163 12.42 44.57 -4.86
N LYS A 164 11.84 44.92 -6.02
CA LYS A 164 10.69 44.18 -6.56
C LYS A 164 11.18 42.81 -7.02
N ILE A 165 10.34 41.79 -6.89
CA ILE A 165 10.72 40.43 -7.28
C ILE A 165 11.24 40.32 -8.72
N HIS A 166 10.66 41.09 -9.65
CA HIS A 166 11.11 41.13 -11.04
C HIS A 166 12.51 41.68 -11.19
N ASP A 167 12.85 42.70 -10.40
CA ASP A 167 14.15 43.38 -10.48
C ASP A 167 15.22 42.52 -9.82
N ALA A 168 14.91 41.90 -8.69
CA ALA A 168 15.83 41.03 -7.97
C ALA A 168 16.13 39.74 -8.73
N LEU A 169 15.12 39.13 -9.34
CA LEU A 169 15.25 37.82 -9.98
C LEU A 169 15.46 37.91 -11.49
N LYS A 170 15.48 39.13 -12.06
CA LYS A 170 15.56 39.40 -13.51
C LYS A 170 16.57 38.48 -14.16
N GLY A 171 16.13 37.59 -15.05
CA GLY A 171 16.98 36.67 -15.83
C GLY A 171 17.91 35.75 -15.04
N LEU A 172 17.64 35.52 -13.75
CA LEU A 172 18.24 34.44 -12.96
C LEU A 172 17.55 33.11 -13.30
N PHE A 173 16.22 33.09 -13.31
CA PHE A 173 15.42 31.96 -13.78
C PHE A 173 14.93 32.23 -15.20
N LYS A 174 15.15 31.28 -16.10
CA LYS A 174 14.79 31.40 -17.52
C LYS A 174 13.86 30.28 -17.98
N ASP A 175 13.67 29.25 -17.16
CA ASP A 175 12.80 28.13 -17.47
C ASP A 175 11.36 28.44 -17.01
N PRO A 176 10.39 28.59 -17.94
CA PRO A 176 8.99 28.85 -17.60
C PRO A 176 8.29 27.69 -16.89
N ASN A 177 8.90 26.50 -16.88
CA ASN A 177 8.41 25.32 -16.18
C ASN A 177 8.93 25.23 -14.74
N GLN A 178 9.95 26.02 -14.37
CA GLN A 178 10.54 25.98 -13.04
C GLN A 178 9.77 26.89 -12.09
N VAL A 179 9.26 26.31 -11.00
CA VAL A 179 8.51 27.01 -9.96
C VAL A 179 9.31 27.05 -8.67
N TYR A 180 9.28 28.19 -8.00
CA TYR A 180 9.90 28.37 -6.70
C TYR A 180 8.83 28.75 -5.68
N GLN A 181 8.87 28.15 -4.50
CA GLN A 181 8.05 28.61 -3.40
C GLN A 181 8.76 29.77 -2.71
N ILE A 182 8.01 30.83 -2.44
CA ILE A 182 8.45 31.97 -1.64
C ILE A 182 7.80 31.84 -0.27
N ASP A 183 8.61 31.92 0.77
CA ASP A 183 8.19 31.80 2.16
C ASP A 183 8.58 33.05 2.94
N TYR A 184 7.57 33.76 3.43
CA TYR A 184 7.68 35.01 4.17
C TYR A 184 7.70 34.81 5.68
N SER A 185 7.67 33.58 6.19
CA SER A 185 7.56 33.32 7.64
C SER A 185 8.71 33.92 8.44
N LYS A 186 9.90 33.98 7.82
CA LYS A 186 11.14 34.56 8.37
C LYS A 186 11.47 35.97 7.85
N CYS A 187 10.54 36.62 7.14
CA CYS A 187 10.73 37.99 6.66
C CYS A 187 10.97 38.94 7.84
N THR A 188 12.07 39.70 7.81
CA THR A 188 12.41 40.61 8.92
C THR A 188 11.57 41.90 8.92
N ASN A 189 10.85 42.19 7.83
CA ASN A 189 9.95 43.34 7.74
C ASN A 189 8.49 42.93 7.98
N PRO A 190 7.88 43.31 9.13
CA PRO A 190 6.53 42.89 9.48
C PRO A 190 5.46 43.50 8.56
N LYS A 191 5.68 44.69 7.99
CA LYS A 191 4.73 45.31 7.05
C LYS A 191 4.66 44.53 5.74
N ILE A 192 5.82 44.18 5.18
CA ILE A 192 5.88 43.35 3.95
C ILE A 192 5.30 41.97 4.22
N LYS A 193 5.65 41.36 5.37
CA LYS A 193 5.09 40.06 5.78
C LYS A 193 3.56 40.10 5.83
N ALA A 194 2.96 41.11 6.47
CA ALA A 194 1.51 41.26 6.58
C ALA A 194 0.82 41.48 5.22
N ILE A 195 1.39 42.31 4.35
CA ILE A 195 0.87 42.55 3.00
C ILE A 195 0.85 41.24 2.20
N MET A 196 1.96 40.50 2.21
CA MET A 196 2.08 39.27 1.43
C MET A 196 1.19 38.15 1.99
N SER A 197 1.08 38.01 3.31
CA SER A 197 0.18 37.05 3.95
C SER A 197 -1.29 37.32 3.59
N LYS A 198 -1.70 38.59 3.53
CA LYS A 198 -3.06 38.97 3.11
C LYS A 198 -3.31 38.69 1.63
N LEU A 199 -2.31 38.88 0.77
CA LEU A 199 -2.41 38.67 -0.67
C LEU A 199 -2.49 37.20 -1.07
N ALA A 200 -1.71 36.33 -0.43
CA ALA A 200 -1.68 34.90 -0.73
C ALA A 200 -2.69 34.08 0.10
N GLY A 201 -3.25 34.66 1.17
CA GLY A 201 -4.04 33.95 2.18
C GLY A 201 -3.20 33.08 3.12
N THR A 202 -1.89 33.02 2.90
CA THR A 202 -0.89 32.22 3.63
C THR A 202 0.45 32.95 3.67
N GLU A 203 1.36 32.55 4.57
CA GLU A 203 2.74 33.10 4.60
C GLU A 203 3.62 32.62 3.42
N THR A 204 3.07 31.84 2.50
CA THR A 204 3.76 31.26 1.34
C THR A 204 3.01 31.55 0.04
N CYS A 205 3.77 31.72 -1.06
CA CYS A 205 3.24 31.82 -2.42
C CYS A 205 4.22 31.19 -3.43
N TYR A 206 3.86 31.13 -4.71
CA TYR A 206 4.68 30.51 -5.75
C TYR A 206 5.10 31.51 -6.82
N LEU A 207 6.32 31.36 -7.33
CA LEU A 207 6.91 32.14 -8.41
C LEU A 207 6.99 31.33 -9.68
N ARG A 208 6.49 31.86 -10.79
CA ARG A 208 6.63 31.29 -12.12
C ARG A 208 7.22 32.32 -13.08
N TYR A 209 8.13 31.91 -13.96
CA TYR A 209 8.59 32.76 -15.06
C TYR A 209 7.55 32.77 -16.19
N ASP A 210 7.07 33.96 -16.54
CA ASP A 210 6.22 34.22 -17.68
C ASP A 210 7.11 34.63 -18.87
N ALA A 211 7.27 33.70 -19.80
CA ALA A 211 8.08 33.91 -21.01
C ALA A 211 7.51 35.00 -21.93
N GLY A 212 6.18 35.15 -21.98
CA GLY A 212 5.51 36.15 -22.82
C GLY A 212 5.72 37.56 -22.29
N GLN A 213 5.60 37.73 -20.97
CA GLN A 213 5.82 39.01 -20.29
C GLN A 213 7.30 39.27 -19.95
N LYS A 214 8.18 38.29 -20.21
CA LYS A 214 9.61 38.30 -19.81
C LYS A 214 9.81 38.69 -18.34
N THR A 215 8.89 38.27 -17.48
CA THR A 215 8.82 38.65 -16.07
C THR A 215 8.38 37.46 -15.20
N TYR A 216 8.31 37.64 -13.89
CA TYR A 216 7.88 36.56 -12.98
C TYR A 216 6.49 36.85 -12.42
N THR A 217 5.57 35.90 -12.49
CA THR A 217 4.24 36.03 -11.91
C THR A 217 4.16 35.29 -10.58
N ILE A 218 3.41 35.85 -9.64
CA ILE A 218 3.05 35.15 -8.41
C ILE A 218 1.77 34.38 -8.68
N CYS A 219 1.76 33.13 -8.23
CA CYS A 219 0.59 32.30 -8.25
C CYS A 219 0.29 31.79 -6.84
N ASP A 220 -0.98 31.45 -6.61
CA ASP A 220 -1.33 30.61 -5.48
C ASP A 220 -0.85 29.16 -5.70
N LYS A 221 -1.14 28.29 -4.73
CA LYS A 221 -0.79 26.86 -4.78
C LYS A 221 -1.41 26.11 -5.95
N ASP A 222 -2.47 26.66 -6.56
CA ASP A 222 -3.22 26.10 -7.68
C ASP A 222 -2.88 26.83 -8.99
N GLY A 223 -1.78 27.62 -9.00
CA GLY A 223 -1.21 28.25 -10.18
C GLY A 223 -2.01 29.42 -10.72
N LYS A 224 -3.07 29.81 -10.01
CA LYS A 224 -3.87 30.96 -10.39
C LYS A 224 -3.08 32.21 -10.08
N GLN A 225 -2.96 33.06 -11.09
CA GLN A 225 -2.22 34.32 -10.98
C GLN A 225 -2.87 35.20 -9.91
N LEU A 226 -2.07 35.66 -8.95
CA LEU A 226 -2.49 36.65 -7.97
C LEU A 226 -2.35 38.04 -8.61
N ARG A 227 -3.43 38.83 -8.62
CA ARG A 227 -3.44 40.19 -9.18
C ARG A 227 -2.73 41.19 -8.26
N ASN A 228 -1.44 40.99 -7.97
CA ASN A 228 -0.59 41.95 -7.26
C ASN A 228 0.91 41.67 -7.43
N ARG A 229 1.76 42.67 -7.15
CA ARG A 229 3.23 42.57 -7.21
C ARG A 229 3.81 42.17 -5.83
N ALA A 230 4.80 41.28 -5.83
CA ALA A 230 5.47 40.83 -4.61
C ALA A 230 6.68 41.71 -4.32
N TYR A 231 6.87 41.99 -3.04
CA TYR A 231 8.09 42.55 -2.50
C TYR A 231 8.93 41.43 -1.92
N ILE A 232 10.25 41.55 -2.08
CA ILE A 232 11.20 40.72 -1.34
C ILE A 232 11.91 41.57 -0.30
N TRP A 233 12.32 40.91 0.77
CA TRP A 233 13.03 41.52 1.89
C TRP A 233 13.95 40.48 2.52
N GLU A 234 14.90 40.93 3.32
CA GLU A 234 15.78 40.09 4.09
C GLU A 234 14.99 39.05 4.91
N GLY A 235 15.51 37.82 4.89
CA GLY A 235 14.91 36.68 5.60
C GLY A 235 13.77 35.99 4.83
N VAL A 236 13.28 36.57 3.72
CA VAL A 236 12.39 35.84 2.80
C VAL A 236 13.15 34.64 2.23
N ARG A 237 12.49 33.48 2.18
CA ARG A 237 13.10 32.24 1.67
C ARG A 237 12.57 31.93 0.28
N LEU A 238 13.47 31.54 -0.60
CA LEU A 238 13.17 30.95 -1.89
C LEU A 238 13.54 29.47 -1.84
N ILE A 239 12.52 28.62 -1.89
CA ILE A 239 12.65 27.17 -1.79
C ILE A 239 12.51 26.62 -3.21
N PRO A 240 13.53 25.92 -3.75
CA PRO A 240 13.39 25.20 -5.00
C PRO A 240 12.27 24.16 -4.84
N ASP A 241 11.11 24.43 -5.43
CA ASP A 241 10.01 23.48 -5.46
C ASP A 241 10.30 22.51 -6.61
N GLY A 242 11.36 21.69 -6.44
CA GLY A 242 11.89 20.73 -7.42
C GLY A 242 10.92 19.62 -7.82
N VAL A 243 9.64 19.76 -7.43
CA VAL A 243 8.58 18.77 -7.54
C VAL A 243 7.43 19.29 -8.42
N ARG A 244 7.33 20.61 -8.67
CA ARG A 244 6.26 21.20 -9.50
C ARG A 244 6.79 21.83 -10.79
N GLN A 245 7.16 21.00 -11.76
CA GLN A 245 7.13 21.46 -13.15
C GLN A 245 5.66 21.59 -13.56
N TRP A 246 5.18 22.83 -13.72
CA TRP A 246 3.82 23.10 -14.21
C TRP A 246 3.78 22.89 -15.73
N THR A 247 3.95 21.65 -16.18
CA THR A 247 3.47 21.25 -17.50
C THR A 247 1.97 21.03 -17.42
N THR A 248 1.26 21.40 -18.48
CA THR A 248 -0.15 21.07 -18.66
C THR A 248 -0.30 19.56 -18.44
N ALA A 249 -0.94 19.19 -17.33
CA ALA A 249 -1.13 17.82 -16.85
C ALA A 249 0.15 17.04 -16.51
N SER A 250 0.59 17.09 -15.24
CA SER A 250 1.23 15.98 -14.52
C SER A 250 1.31 16.22 -13.02
N LYS A 251 0.61 15.38 -12.23
CA LYS A 251 0.50 15.42 -10.77
C LYS A 251 1.84 15.15 -10.07
N SER A 252 2.34 16.11 -9.30
CA SER A 252 3.48 15.87 -8.40
C SER A 252 3.03 15.06 -7.16
N MET A 253 3.62 13.88 -6.97
CA MET A 253 3.16 12.89 -5.99
C MET A 253 3.89 13.06 -4.63
N ASN A 254 3.15 13.53 -3.62
CA ASN A 254 3.39 13.44 -2.16
C ASN A 254 3.85 12.02 -1.71
N PHE A 255 4.38 11.77 -0.49
CA PHE A 255 4.76 10.40 -0.05
C PHE A 255 3.57 9.42 -0.01
N ASN A 256 2.36 9.93 0.28
CA ASN A 256 1.10 9.21 0.07
C ASN A 256 0.84 8.90 -1.41
N ALA A 257 1.36 9.73 -2.28
CA ALA A 257 1.22 9.60 -3.70
C ALA A 257 2.35 8.75 -4.32
N ILE A 258 3.53 8.56 -3.70
CA ILE A 258 4.47 7.47 -4.09
C ILE A 258 3.82 6.10 -3.84
N ASN A 259 3.16 5.91 -2.69
CA ASN A 259 2.34 4.71 -2.48
C ASN A 259 1.18 4.65 -3.49
N ASN A 260 0.54 5.77 -3.84
CA ASN A 260 -0.42 5.79 -4.94
C ASN A 260 0.21 5.51 -6.31
N VAL A 261 1.46 5.89 -6.57
CA VAL A 261 2.17 5.60 -7.83
C VAL A 261 2.44 4.10 -7.87
N VAL A 262 2.99 3.52 -6.81
CA VAL A 262 3.30 2.09 -6.73
C VAL A 262 2.02 1.25 -6.79
N ASP A 263 0.97 1.64 -6.07
CA ASP A 263 -0.33 0.96 -6.12
C ASP A 263 -1.05 1.16 -7.46
N LYS A 264 -0.91 2.33 -8.12
CA LYS A 264 -1.42 2.55 -9.49
C LYS A 264 -0.59 1.82 -10.55
N LEU A 265 0.72 1.72 -10.39
CA LEU A 265 1.59 0.95 -11.27
C LEU A 265 1.28 -0.55 -11.14
N ASN A 266 1.09 -1.03 -9.91
CA ASN A 266 0.62 -2.40 -9.65
C ASN A 266 -0.81 -2.62 -10.20
N SER A 267 -1.72 -1.66 -10.06
CA SER A 267 -3.08 -1.75 -10.61
C SER A 267 -3.09 -1.71 -12.14
N ASN A 268 -2.30 -0.84 -12.77
CA ASN A 268 -2.14 -0.80 -14.23
C ASN A 268 -1.47 -2.07 -14.77
N ASP A 269 -0.47 -2.61 -14.08
CA ASP A 269 0.13 -3.89 -14.42
C ASP A 269 -0.89 -5.03 -14.32
N ILE A 270 -1.66 -5.10 -13.22
CA ILE A 270 -2.73 -6.10 -13.06
C ILE A 270 -3.82 -5.92 -14.12
N ASN A 271 -4.21 -4.69 -14.47
CA ASN A 271 -5.21 -4.43 -15.50
C ASN A 271 -4.70 -4.89 -16.87
N ASN A 272 -3.47 -4.52 -17.26
CA ASN A 272 -2.85 -4.94 -18.51
C ASN A 272 -2.68 -6.46 -18.58
N LYS A 273 -2.24 -7.09 -17.49
CA LYS A 273 -2.17 -8.56 -17.37
C LYS A 273 -3.54 -9.19 -17.50
N SER A 274 -4.56 -8.63 -16.84
CA SER A 274 -5.93 -9.16 -16.87
C SER A 274 -6.56 -9.07 -18.25
N GLU A 275 -6.35 -7.97 -19.00
CA GLU A 275 -6.82 -7.82 -20.36
C GLU A 275 -6.13 -8.81 -21.31
N THR A 276 -4.81 -8.94 -21.18
CA THR A 276 -4.02 -9.91 -21.96
C THR A 276 -4.45 -11.35 -21.66
N TYR A 277 -4.65 -11.66 -20.37
CA TYR A 277 -5.07 -12.98 -19.93
C TYR A 277 -6.49 -13.31 -20.39
N LEU A 278 -7.41 -12.35 -20.30
CA LEU A 278 -8.77 -12.48 -20.81
C LEU A 278 -8.79 -12.76 -22.30
N LYS A 279 -8.04 -12.01 -23.11
CA LYS A 279 -7.94 -12.23 -24.57
C LYS A 279 -7.56 -13.68 -24.91
N ASN A 280 -6.72 -14.30 -24.10
CA ASN A 280 -6.19 -15.65 -24.37
C ASN A 280 -7.01 -16.78 -23.75
N ASN A 281 -7.81 -16.51 -22.71
CA ASN A 281 -8.42 -17.54 -21.87
C ASN A 281 -9.93 -17.35 -21.64
N GLU A 282 -10.57 -16.42 -22.34
CA GLU A 282 -12.01 -16.16 -22.17
C GLU A 282 -12.84 -17.42 -22.41
N THR A 283 -13.74 -17.69 -21.46
CA THR A 283 -14.69 -18.79 -21.50
C THR A 283 -16.13 -18.34 -21.29
N LEU A 284 -16.34 -17.11 -20.81
CA LEU A 284 -17.64 -16.46 -20.65
C LEU A 284 -17.61 -15.06 -21.27
N LYS A 285 -18.55 -14.79 -22.17
CA LYS A 285 -18.71 -13.48 -22.78
C LYS A 285 -19.09 -12.42 -21.75
N LYS A 286 -18.75 -11.16 -22.04
CA LYS A 286 -19.02 -10.04 -21.13
C LYS A 286 -20.52 -9.84 -20.87
N GLU A 287 -21.36 -10.04 -21.88
CA GLU A 287 -22.82 -9.93 -21.76
C GLU A 287 -23.38 -10.96 -20.78
N ASP A 288 -22.90 -12.21 -20.88
CA ASP A 288 -23.27 -13.29 -19.98
C ASP A 288 -22.74 -13.06 -18.56
N PHE A 289 -21.51 -12.54 -18.43
CA PHE A 289 -20.98 -12.11 -17.14
C PHE A 289 -21.88 -11.07 -16.47
N ASN A 290 -22.25 -10.01 -17.19
CA ASN A 290 -23.12 -8.95 -16.68
C ASN A 290 -24.50 -9.49 -16.29
N ARG A 291 -25.05 -10.43 -17.08
CA ARG A 291 -26.31 -11.10 -16.77
C ARG A 291 -26.22 -11.97 -15.51
N LEU A 292 -25.16 -12.75 -15.35
CA LEU A 292 -24.99 -13.68 -14.24
C LEU A 292 -24.56 -13.00 -12.93
N PHE A 293 -23.78 -11.92 -13.00
CA PHE A 293 -23.10 -11.30 -11.85
C PHE A 293 -23.40 -9.80 -11.67
N SER A 294 -24.49 -9.28 -12.26
CA SER A 294 -25.00 -7.95 -11.91
C SER A 294 -25.55 -7.93 -10.48
N GLY A 295 -25.80 -6.73 -9.94
CA GLY A 295 -26.45 -6.57 -8.64
C GLY A 295 -25.58 -6.92 -7.44
N LYS A 296 -24.26 -6.67 -7.49
CA LYS A 296 -23.30 -7.00 -6.42
C LYS A 296 -23.62 -6.33 -5.07
N GLU A 297 -24.38 -5.24 -5.10
CA GLU A 297 -24.93 -4.53 -3.94
C GLU A 297 -26.10 -5.28 -3.27
N ASN A 298 -26.67 -6.29 -3.93
CA ASN A 298 -27.83 -7.07 -3.46
C ASN A 298 -27.47 -8.51 -3.07
N ILE A 299 -26.19 -8.87 -3.03
CA ILE A 299 -25.76 -10.19 -2.56
C ILE A 299 -26.06 -10.29 -1.06
N ARG A 300 -26.80 -11.32 -0.65
CA ARG A 300 -27.14 -11.57 0.75
C ARG A 300 -26.97 -13.03 1.10
N GLN A 301 -26.53 -13.27 2.31
CA GLN A 301 -26.53 -14.61 2.88
C GLN A 301 -27.98 -15.07 3.13
N GLY A 302 -28.26 -16.33 2.76
CA GLY A 302 -29.48 -17.04 3.18
C GLY A 302 -29.33 -17.77 4.51
N ARG A 303 -30.29 -18.66 4.83
CA ARG A 303 -30.29 -19.44 6.08
C ARG A 303 -29.36 -20.66 5.99
N LEU A 304 -28.04 -20.42 5.95
CA LEU A 304 -27.01 -21.47 5.80
C LEU A 304 -25.86 -21.39 6.82
N GLY A 305 -25.56 -20.21 7.37
CA GLY A 305 -24.43 -20.04 8.30
C GLY A 305 -23.06 -20.04 7.63
N ASP A 306 -23.02 -19.70 6.34
CA ASP A 306 -21.86 -19.51 5.48
C ASP A 306 -21.41 -18.04 5.37
N CYS A 307 -21.59 -17.26 6.43
CA CYS A 307 -21.35 -15.80 6.42
C CYS A 307 -19.93 -15.44 5.97
N TYR A 308 -18.96 -16.30 6.27
CA TYR A 308 -17.57 -16.20 5.84
C TYR A 308 -17.42 -16.28 4.31
N LEU A 309 -18.18 -17.15 3.64
CA LEU A 309 -18.15 -17.31 2.19
C LEU A 309 -18.81 -16.13 1.51
N ILE A 310 -20.00 -15.73 1.96
CA ILE A 310 -20.72 -14.60 1.38
C ILE A 310 -19.97 -13.28 1.60
N THR A 311 -19.31 -13.12 2.75
CA THR A 311 -18.36 -12.02 2.99
C THR A 311 -17.23 -12.04 1.95
N THR A 312 -16.60 -13.20 1.74
CA THR A 312 -15.55 -13.35 0.73
C THR A 312 -16.04 -13.03 -0.69
N ILE A 313 -17.22 -13.53 -1.10
CA ILE A 313 -17.81 -13.24 -2.41
C ILE A 313 -18.14 -11.74 -2.54
N ASN A 314 -18.62 -11.10 -1.47
CA ASN A 314 -18.87 -9.66 -1.46
C ASN A 314 -17.60 -8.84 -1.66
N ILE A 315 -16.51 -9.18 -0.96
CA ILE A 315 -15.23 -8.50 -1.14
C ILE A 315 -14.68 -8.76 -2.55
N LEU A 316 -14.70 -10.02 -3.00
CA LEU A 316 -14.19 -10.41 -4.31
C LEU A 316 -14.97 -9.72 -5.43
N SER A 317 -16.30 -9.69 -5.40
CA SER A 317 -17.13 -9.04 -6.44
C SER A 317 -16.93 -7.52 -6.57
N ARG A 318 -16.28 -6.90 -5.59
CA ARG A 318 -15.91 -5.47 -5.60
C ARG A 318 -14.47 -5.24 -6.07
N SER A 319 -13.69 -6.30 -6.26
CA SER A 319 -12.33 -6.25 -6.79
C SER A 319 -12.29 -6.07 -8.30
N GLN A 320 -11.24 -5.41 -8.79
CA GLN A 320 -10.98 -5.26 -10.24
C GLN A 320 -10.66 -6.60 -10.94
N ILE A 321 -10.22 -7.61 -10.18
CA ILE A 321 -9.86 -8.92 -10.71
C ILE A 321 -11.06 -9.85 -10.89
N PHE A 322 -12.24 -9.50 -10.35
CA PHE A 322 -13.39 -10.40 -10.31
C PHE A 322 -13.88 -10.79 -11.70
N GLU A 323 -14.10 -9.80 -12.57
CA GLU A 323 -14.55 -10.04 -13.93
C GLU A 323 -13.56 -10.94 -14.69
N PRO A 324 -12.25 -10.62 -14.73
CA PRO A 324 -11.25 -11.50 -15.35
C PRO A 324 -11.24 -12.92 -14.80
N LEU A 325 -11.31 -13.09 -13.48
CA LEU A 325 -11.33 -14.40 -12.83
C LEU A 325 -12.56 -15.22 -13.23
N ILE A 326 -13.74 -14.60 -13.23
CA ILE A 326 -14.99 -15.28 -13.60
C ILE A 326 -15.02 -15.61 -15.09
N ARG A 327 -14.69 -14.64 -15.94
CA ARG A 327 -14.79 -14.79 -17.40
C ARG A 327 -13.81 -15.79 -17.99
N THR A 328 -12.77 -16.15 -17.25
CA THR A 328 -11.82 -17.22 -17.62
C THR A 328 -12.10 -18.56 -16.94
N SER A 329 -13.07 -18.62 -16.01
CA SER A 329 -13.33 -19.84 -15.22
C SER A 329 -14.68 -20.45 -15.48
N VAL A 330 -15.68 -19.63 -15.82
CA VAL A 330 -17.07 -20.06 -15.96
C VAL A 330 -17.39 -20.31 -17.43
N ARG A 331 -18.16 -21.36 -17.72
CA ARG A 331 -18.76 -21.64 -19.02
C ARG A 331 -20.24 -21.94 -18.84
N ILE A 332 -21.04 -21.46 -19.78
CA ILE A 332 -22.44 -21.90 -19.93
C ILE A 332 -22.41 -23.15 -20.81
N VAL A 333 -23.07 -24.21 -20.36
CA VAL A 333 -23.18 -25.48 -21.10
C VAL A 333 -24.65 -25.90 -21.18
N GLN A 334 -24.95 -26.88 -22.04
CA GLN A 334 -26.30 -27.40 -22.12
C GLN A 334 -26.73 -27.99 -20.75
N GLY A 335 -27.83 -27.49 -20.20
CA GLY A 335 -28.38 -27.96 -18.92
C GLY A 335 -27.72 -27.37 -17.65
N GLY A 336 -26.76 -26.45 -17.77
CA GLY A 336 -26.15 -25.83 -16.60
C GLY A 336 -24.87 -25.04 -16.87
N TYR A 337 -23.91 -25.17 -15.96
CA TYR A 337 -22.68 -24.39 -15.95
C TYR A 337 -21.49 -25.29 -15.62
N THR A 338 -20.31 -24.91 -16.10
CA THR A 338 -19.05 -25.42 -15.54
C THR A 338 -18.22 -24.26 -15.01
N ILE A 339 -17.48 -24.53 -13.94
CA ILE A 339 -16.61 -23.56 -13.29
C ILE A 339 -15.30 -24.22 -12.88
N ARG A 340 -14.18 -23.58 -13.19
CA ARG A 340 -12.86 -24.00 -12.71
C ARG A 340 -12.54 -23.35 -11.37
N LEU A 341 -12.12 -24.16 -10.40
CA LEU A 341 -11.53 -23.70 -9.15
C LEU A 341 -10.10 -24.23 -9.00
N PRO A 342 -9.12 -23.40 -8.60
CA PRO A 342 -9.25 -21.97 -8.33
C PRO A 342 -9.62 -21.14 -9.56
N LEU A 343 -10.34 -20.04 -9.34
CA LEU A 343 -10.73 -19.10 -10.38
C LEU A 343 -9.48 -18.53 -11.05
N GLY A 344 -9.54 -18.40 -12.36
CA GLY A 344 -8.46 -17.89 -13.20
C GLY A 344 -7.37 -18.90 -13.46
N GLU A 345 -7.43 -20.12 -12.91
CA GLU A 345 -6.38 -21.13 -13.08
C GLU A 345 -6.71 -22.07 -14.25
N PRO A 346 -5.88 -22.14 -15.32
CA PRO A 346 -6.18 -22.95 -16.51
C PRO A 346 -6.34 -24.44 -16.20
N GLN A 347 -5.53 -24.94 -15.27
CA GLN A 347 -5.48 -26.33 -14.80
C GLN A 347 -6.33 -26.57 -13.54
N GLY A 348 -7.15 -25.59 -13.15
CA GLY A 348 -8.07 -25.75 -12.01
C GLY A 348 -9.06 -26.89 -12.23
N LYS A 349 -9.53 -27.48 -11.13
CA LYS A 349 -10.54 -28.54 -11.15
C LYS A 349 -11.83 -27.99 -11.75
N THR A 350 -12.31 -28.63 -12.82
CA THR A 350 -13.60 -28.28 -13.42
C THR A 350 -14.74 -28.90 -12.61
N ILE A 351 -15.67 -28.06 -12.20
CA ILE A 351 -16.86 -28.42 -11.44
C ILE A 351 -18.08 -28.17 -12.32
N SER A 352 -18.88 -29.21 -12.55
CA SER A 352 -20.14 -29.11 -13.29
C SER A 352 -21.30 -28.84 -12.33
N ILE A 353 -22.22 -27.95 -12.71
CA ILE A 353 -23.39 -27.54 -11.93
C ILE A 353 -24.61 -27.57 -12.84
N GLN A 354 -25.57 -28.45 -12.56
CA GLN A 354 -26.83 -28.54 -13.29
C GLN A 354 -27.80 -27.44 -12.86
N ASN A 355 -28.71 -27.04 -13.75
CA ASN A 355 -29.74 -26.03 -13.43
C ASN A 355 -30.60 -26.42 -12.22
N SER A 356 -30.87 -27.72 -12.03
CA SER A 356 -31.62 -28.25 -10.89
C SER A 356 -30.92 -28.01 -9.55
N GLU A 357 -29.59 -27.94 -9.54
CA GLU A 357 -28.78 -27.74 -8.33
C GLU A 357 -28.83 -26.28 -7.85
N LEU A 358 -29.20 -25.32 -8.71
CA LEU A 358 -29.28 -23.90 -8.35
C LEU A 358 -30.28 -23.61 -7.22
N ASN A 359 -31.23 -24.51 -7.00
CA ASN A 359 -32.19 -24.41 -5.91
C ASN A 359 -31.59 -24.79 -4.55
N ALA A 360 -30.44 -25.48 -4.54
CA ALA A 360 -29.71 -25.80 -3.31
C ALA A 360 -28.99 -24.56 -2.74
N ALA A 361 -28.62 -23.61 -3.59
CA ALA A 361 -27.94 -22.39 -3.16
C ALA A 361 -28.82 -21.57 -2.19
N ALA A 362 -28.24 -21.19 -1.05
CA ALA A 362 -28.89 -20.36 -0.06
C ALA A 362 -28.63 -18.87 -0.30
N VAL A 363 -27.54 -18.52 -0.99
CA VAL A 363 -27.22 -17.13 -1.34
C VAL A 363 -28.37 -16.48 -2.11
N GLN A 364 -28.74 -15.29 -1.67
CA GLN A 364 -29.68 -14.42 -2.37
C GLN A 364 -28.88 -13.48 -3.28
N GLY A 365 -29.24 -13.49 -4.57
CA GLY A 365 -28.57 -12.73 -5.60
C GLY A 365 -28.78 -13.38 -6.96
N ASN A 366 -28.14 -12.82 -7.97
CA ASN A 366 -28.18 -13.38 -9.32
C ASN A 366 -27.52 -14.77 -9.41
N ILE A 367 -27.85 -15.49 -10.47
CA ILE A 367 -27.48 -16.90 -10.70
C ILE A 367 -25.96 -17.12 -10.56
N GLY A 368 -25.13 -16.17 -10.99
CA GLY A 368 -23.67 -16.25 -10.86
C GLY A 368 -23.21 -16.46 -9.42
N TYR A 369 -23.85 -15.82 -8.43
CA TYR A 369 -23.48 -16.00 -7.02
C TYR A 369 -23.90 -17.36 -6.48
N LYS A 370 -25.03 -17.90 -6.94
CA LYS A 370 -25.45 -19.28 -6.64
C LYS A 370 -24.47 -20.30 -7.20
N ILE A 371 -23.98 -20.07 -8.41
CA ILE A 371 -22.92 -20.90 -9.04
C ILE A 371 -21.67 -20.91 -8.15
N LEU A 372 -21.22 -19.76 -7.64
CA LEU A 372 -20.05 -19.68 -6.78
C LEU A 372 -20.24 -20.41 -5.44
N GLU A 373 -21.39 -20.27 -4.80
CA GLU A 373 -21.71 -20.96 -3.53
C GLU A 373 -21.71 -22.49 -3.72
N ILE A 374 -22.36 -22.98 -4.78
CA ILE A 374 -22.40 -24.41 -5.11
C ILE A 374 -21.02 -24.92 -5.49
N ALA A 375 -20.25 -24.18 -6.29
CA ALA A 375 -18.90 -24.56 -6.68
C ALA A 375 -17.98 -24.70 -5.46
N TYR A 376 -18.03 -23.72 -4.57
CA TYR A 376 -17.31 -23.77 -3.31
C TYR A 376 -17.74 -24.97 -2.46
N ALA A 377 -19.04 -25.21 -2.35
CA ALA A 377 -19.58 -26.34 -1.61
C ALA A 377 -19.07 -27.68 -2.18
N LYS A 378 -19.20 -27.92 -3.49
CA LYS A 378 -18.69 -29.14 -4.14
C LYS A 378 -17.19 -29.32 -3.96
N GLN A 379 -16.42 -28.24 -4.06
CA GLN A 379 -14.97 -28.27 -3.84
C GLN A 379 -14.62 -28.65 -2.40
N THR A 380 -15.38 -28.16 -1.43
CA THR A 380 -15.10 -28.34 0.00
C THR A 380 -15.60 -29.67 0.54
N THR A 381 -16.76 -30.14 0.08
CA THR A 381 -17.40 -31.36 0.57
C THR A 381 -17.06 -32.59 -0.25
N GLY A 382 -16.57 -32.42 -1.49
CA GLY A 382 -16.36 -33.50 -2.45
C GLY A 382 -17.63 -34.03 -3.11
N GLU A 383 -18.79 -33.45 -2.80
CA GLU A 383 -20.08 -33.89 -3.33
C GLU A 383 -20.18 -33.66 -4.85
N ARG A 384 -20.64 -34.69 -5.58
CA ARG A 384 -20.79 -34.62 -7.03
C ARG A 384 -22.04 -33.84 -7.45
N ILE A 385 -23.13 -33.98 -6.68
CA ILE A 385 -24.41 -33.29 -6.88
C ILE A 385 -24.77 -32.58 -5.57
N MET A 386 -25.13 -31.30 -5.67
CA MET A 386 -25.49 -30.46 -4.54
C MET A 386 -27.00 -30.44 -4.34
N THR A 387 -27.42 -30.74 -3.12
CA THR A 387 -28.81 -30.74 -2.63
C THR A 387 -28.94 -29.78 -1.45
N ASN A 388 -30.18 -29.47 -1.06
CA ASN A 388 -30.47 -28.64 0.12
C ASN A 388 -29.83 -29.20 1.41
N ALA A 389 -29.68 -30.52 1.53
CA ALA A 389 -29.05 -31.15 2.68
C ALA A 389 -27.52 -31.10 2.60
N SER A 390 -26.94 -31.37 1.43
CA SER A 390 -25.49 -31.41 1.28
C SER A 390 -24.84 -30.03 1.38
N ILE A 391 -25.54 -28.97 0.94
CA ILE A 391 -25.00 -27.60 1.05
C ILE A 391 -24.84 -27.16 2.52
N GLN A 392 -25.63 -27.70 3.45
CA GLN A 392 -25.50 -27.40 4.89
C GLN A 392 -24.13 -27.79 5.47
N LYS A 393 -23.38 -28.67 4.79
CA LYS A 393 -22.04 -29.10 5.21
C LYS A 393 -20.99 -27.98 5.15
N ILE A 394 -21.24 -26.87 4.46
CA ILE A 394 -20.34 -25.70 4.45
C ILE A 394 -20.64 -24.67 5.55
N ARG A 395 -21.53 -25.00 6.50
CA ARG A 395 -21.82 -24.14 7.65
C ARG A 395 -20.58 -23.94 8.53
N GLY A 396 -20.26 -22.68 8.82
CA GLY A 396 -19.12 -22.29 9.64
C GLY A 396 -17.78 -22.43 8.90
N GLY A 397 -16.98 -21.36 8.91
CA GLY A 397 -15.72 -21.33 8.20
C GLY A 397 -14.96 -20.02 8.40
N ARG A 398 -13.90 -19.83 7.61
CA ARG A 398 -13.05 -18.63 7.66
C ARG A 398 -12.99 -17.93 6.30
N PRO A 399 -13.10 -16.59 6.25
CA PRO A 399 -13.01 -15.84 5.00
C PRO A 399 -11.72 -16.12 4.23
N SER A 400 -10.58 -16.18 4.93
CA SER A 400 -9.27 -16.59 4.39
C SER A 400 -9.31 -17.89 3.61
N LYS A 401 -9.88 -18.95 4.20
CA LYS A 401 -9.96 -20.28 3.57
C LYS A 401 -10.93 -20.27 2.38
N ALA A 402 -12.06 -19.56 2.49
CA ALA A 402 -12.97 -19.38 1.36
C ALA A 402 -12.27 -18.69 0.18
N LEU A 403 -11.52 -17.61 0.45
CA LEU A 403 -10.82 -16.85 -0.59
C LEU A 403 -9.71 -17.67 -1.23
N GLN A 404 -8.93 -18.41 -0.44
CA GLN A 404 -7.89 -19.33 -0.95
C GLN A 404 -8.48 -20.47 -1.78
N THR A 405 -9.66 -20.97 -1.43
CA THR A 405 -10.35 -22.00 -2.20
C THR A 405 -10.86 -21.45 -3.53
N LEU A 406 -11.42 -20.24 -3.52
CA LEU A 406 -11.97 -19.60 -4.71
C LEU A 406 -10.88 -19.08 -5.65
N VAL A 407 -9.79 -18.50 -5.16
CA VAL A 407 -8.80 -17.79 -6.00
C VAL A 407 -7.43 -18.47 -6.02
N GLY A 408 -7.15 -19.36 -5.07
CA GLY A 408 -5.92 -20.15 -5.01
C GLY A 408 -4.91 -19.57 -4.01
N LYS A 409 -4.27 -20.46 -3.23
CA LYS A 409 -3.31 -20.09 -2.19
C LYS A 409 -2.05 -19.37 -2.70
N HIS A 410 -1.72 -19.52 -3.99
CA HIS A 410 -0.56 -18.89 -4.61
C HIS A 410 -0.90 -17.52 -5.26
N ASN A 411 -2.18 -17.28 -5.53
CA ASN A 411 -2.67 -16.05 -6.15
C ASN A 411 -3.03 -14.99 -5.11
N ILE A 412 -3.31 -15.39 -3.86
CA ILE A 412 -3.62 -14.50 -2.75
C ILE A 412 -2.67 -14.78 -1.58
N GLY A 413 -1.88 -13.78 -1.18
CA GLY A 413 -1.14 -13.78 0.08
C GLY A 413 -2.04 -13.37 1.22
N PHE A 414 -1.93 -14.04 2.38
CA PHE A 414 -2.82 -13.83 3.50
C PHE A 414 -2.09 -13.57 4.82
N THR A 415 -2.64 -12.67 5.63
CA THR A 415 -2.21 -12.42 7.00
C THR A 415 -3.44 -12.34 7.90
N THR A 416 -3.53 -13.23 8.87
CA THR A 416 -4.54 -13.15 9.93
C THR A 416 -3.94 -12.44 11.13
N LEU A 417 -4.56 -11.34 11.55
CA LEU A 417 -4.26 -10.64 12.79
C LEU A 417 -5.31 -11.04 13.83
N GLY A 418 -4.87 -11.72 14.89
CA GLY A 418 -5.72 -12.11 16.00
C GLY A 418 -5.32 -11.37 17.25
N GLY A 419 -6.27 -10.71 17.90
CA GLY A 419 -6.01 -9.97 19.12
C GLY A 419 -5.44 -10.83 20.26
N HIS A 420 -4.56 -10.23 21.06
CA HIS A 420 -3.95 -10.83 22.23
C HIS A 420 -4.91 -10.80 23.42
N TYR A 421 -5.72 -11.86 23.53
CA TYR A 421 -6.47 -12.13 24.74
C TYR A 421 -5.56 -12.62 25.86
N THR A 422 -5.68 -12.03 27.05
CA THR A 422 -5.01 -12.58 28.25
C THR A 422 -5.53 -14.01 28.53
N LYS A 423 -4.76 -14.85 29.23
CA LYS A 423 -5.24 -16.18 29.66
C LYS A 423 -6.57 -16.11 30.42
N LYS A 424 -6.80 -15.02 31.17
CA LYS A 424 -8.07 -14.70 31.82
C LYS A 424 -9.18 -14.44 30.80
N THR A 425 -8.95 -13.58 29.80
CA THR A 425 -9.91 -13.32 28.71
C THR A 425 -10.18 -14.57 27.86
N LYS A 426 -9.19 -15.43 27.58
CA LYS A 426 -9.40 -16.72 26.88
C LYS A 426 -10.18 -17.71 27.74
N LYS A 427 -9.93 -17.77 29.05
CA LYS A 427 -10.69 -18.61 29.98
C LYS A 427 -12.11 -18.06 30.15
N ASP A 428 -12.31 -16.76 30.28
CA ASP A 428 -13.63 -16.12 30.33
C ASP A 428 -14.40 -16.27 28.99
N LEU A 429 -13.72 -16.23 27.84
CA LEU A 429 -14.30 -16.52 26.51
C LEU A 429 -14.58 -18.02 26.27
N ALA A 430 -13.86 -18.93 26.93
CA ALA A 430 -13.95 -20.39 26.72
C ALA A 430 -14.72 -21.14 27.80
N SER A 431 -14.87 -20.57 29.00
CA SER A 431 -15.52 -21.20 30.16
C SER A 431 -16.72 -20.42 30.70
N ASN A 432 -17.07 -19.29 30.08
CA ASN A 432 -18.17 -18.44 30.53
C ASN A 432 -18.94 -17.85 29.35
N SER A 433 -20.16 -18.35 29.15
CA SER A 433 -21.26 -17.70 28.43
C SER A 433 -21.67 -16.32 29.01
N THR A 434 -20.93 -15.79 29.99
CA THR A 434 -21.23 -14.57 30.75
C THR A 434 -20.46 -13.32 30.34
N LEU A 435 -19.63 -13.37 29.29
CA LEU A 435 -19.36 -12.17 28.46
C LEU A 435 -20.38 -12.07 27.32
N LEU A 436 -21.65 -12.36 27.63
CA LEU A 436 -22.74 -11.67 26.96
C LEU A 436 -22.51 -10.20 27.25
N ILE A 437 -22.00 -9.47 26.26
CA ILE A 437 -22.01 -8.02 26.28
C ILE A 437 -23.50 -7.65 26.28
N SER A 438 -24.04 -7.56 27.49
CA SER A 438 -25.48 -7.59 27.74
C SER A 438 -26.12 -6.21 27.55
N SER A 439 -25.28 -5.17 27.54
CA SER A 439 -25.67 -3.78 27.34
C SER A 439 -24.73 -3.07 26.36
N GLU A 440 -25.21 -1.97 25.78
CA GLU A 440 -24.42 -1.11 24.90
C GLU A 440 -23.23 -0.46 25.62
N THR A 441 -23.40 -0.20 26.91
CA THR A 441 -22.36 0.35 27.79
C THR A 441 -21.21 -0.64 27.97
N ASP A 442 -21.50 -1.93 28.12
CA ASP A 442 -20.49 -2.98 28.25
C ASP A 442 -19.62 -3.09 26.98
N SER A 443 -20.23 -2.92 25.80
CA SER A 443 -19.50 -2.97 24.52
C SER A 443 -18.61 -1.76 24.29
N GLN A 444 -19.01 -0.57 24.77
CA GLN A 444 -18.20 0.64 24.63
C GLN A 444 -16.92 0.58 25.50
N ASN A 445 -16.98 -0.15 26.60
CA ASN A 445 -15.88 -0.37 27.53
C ASN A 445 -14.98 -1.56 27.16
N LEU A 446 -15.21 -2.21 26.01
CA LEU A 446 -14.34 -3.28 25.55
C LEU A 446 -12.90 -2.79 25.36
N PRO A 447 -11.89 -3.54 25.85
CA PRO A 447 -10.51 -3.22 25.58
C PRO A 447 -10.20 -3.47 24.10
N ILE A 448 -9.32 -2.65 23.53
CA ILE A 448 -8.76 -2.92 22.20
C ILE A 448 -7.86 -4.15 22.33
N PRO A 449 -8.15 -5.26 21.62
CA PRO A 449 -7.44 -6.52 21.82
C PRO A 449 -6.11 -6.58 21.05
N TYR A 450 -5.60 -5.45 20.59
CA TYR A 450 -4.40 -5.35 19.75
C TYR A 450 -3.29 -4.60 20.47
N SER A 451 -2.05 -5.07 20.33
CA SER A 451 -0.87 -4.32 20.74
C SER A 451 -0.69 -3.04 19.90
N PRO A 452 0.04 -2.02 20.38
CA PRO A 452 0.30 -0.81 19.60
C PRO A 452 0.87 -1.09 18.20
N LYS A 453 1.76 -2.07 18.08
CA LYS A 453 2.35 -2.50 16.80
C LYS A 453 1.30 -3.08 15.84
N GLU A 454 0.38 -3.88 16.34
CA GLU A 454 -0.72 -4.45 15.55
C GLU A 454 -1.73 -3.37 15.15
N ILE A 455 -2.03 -2.42 16.05
CA ILE A 455 -2.87 -1.26 15.73
C ILE A 455 -2.25 -0.46 14.57
N ASP A 456 -0.94 -0.21 14.61
CA ASP A 456 -0.24 0.46 13.52
C ASP A 456 -0.28 -0.36 12.22
N GLN A 457 -0.15 -1.69 12.31
CA GLN A 457 -0.28 -2.58 11.14
C GLN A 457 -1.69 -2.53 10.53
N VAL A 458 -2.74 -2.58 11.35
CA VAL A 458 -4.14 -2.45 10.91
C VAL A 458 -4.36 -1.08 10.29
N LYS A 459 -3.89 -0.01 10.94
CA LYS A 459 -4.00 1.37 10.46
C LYS A 459 -3.30 1.55 9.11
N ASN A 460 -2.10 1.01 8.93
CA ASN A 460 -1.37 1.06 7.67
C ASN A 460 -2.06 0.22 6.57
N THR A 461 -2.59 -0.95 6.93
CA THR A 461 -3.35 -1.80 6.00
C THR A 461 -4.58 -1.08 5.48
N LEU A 462 -5.38 -0.49 6.38
CA LEU A 462 -6.61 0.23 6.04
C LEU A 462 -6.35 1.56 5.31
N LYS A 463 -5.30 2.31 5.67
CA LYS A 463 -4.92 3.55 4.97
C LYS A 463 -4.67 3.32 3.49
N ASN A 464 -4.11 2.15 3.16
CA ASN A 464 -3.76 1.74 1.81
C ASN A 464 -4.89 0.95 1.11
N TYR A 465 -6.00 0.67 1.79
CA TYR A 465 -7.10 -0.15 1.24
C TYR A 465 -7.79 0.51 0.04
N GLN A 466 -8.17 1.79 0.17
CA GLN A 466 -8.74 2.58 -0.94
C GLN A 466 -7.75 2.83 -2.09
N LEU A 467 -6.44 2.80 -1.79
CA LEU A 467 -5.38 3.10 -2.75
C LEU A 467 -5.01 1.86 -3.59
N ALA A 468 -5.22 0.68 -3.04
CA ALA A 468 -4.87 -0.57 -3.68
C ALA A 468 -5.88 -1.05 -4.74
N HIS A 469 -6.81 -0.20 -5.18
CA HIS A 469 -7.70 -0.42 -6.35
C HIS A 469 -8.38 -1.82 -6.39
N GLY A 470 -8.76 -2.38 -5.25
CA GLY A 470 -9.43 -3.69 -5.19
C GLY A 470 -8.51 -4.91 -5.27
N THR A 471 -7.21 -4.75 -5.03
CA THR A 471 -6.23 -5.87 -4.90
C THR A 471 -6.08 -6.38 -3.46
N LYS A 472 -6.71 -5.69 -2.50
CA LYS A 472 -6.74 -6.05 -1.08
C LYS A 472 -8.11 -6.50 -0.65
N PHE A 473 -8.13 -7.52 0.20
CA PHE A 473 -9.31 -8.14 0.77
C PHE A 473 -9.21 -8.03 2.28
N ILE A 474 -10.20 -7.45 2.93
CA ILE A 474 -10.21 -7.37 4.39
C ILE A 474 -11.57 -7.89 4.86
N ALA A 475 -11.52 -9.05 5.49
CA ALA A 475 -12.65 -9.59 6.23
C ALA A 475 -12.33 -9.46 7.72
N VAL A 476 -13.36 -9.19 8.52
CA VAL A 476 -13.23 -9.12 9.97
C VAL A 476 -14.26 -10.03 10.62
N SER A 477 -13.91 -10.61 11.76
CA SER A 477 -14.81 -11.45 12.52
C SER A 477 -14.99 -10.91 13.93
N SER A 478 -16.24 -10.94 14.39
CA SER A 478 -16.63 -10.60 15.75
C SER A 478 -16.13 -11.63 16.77
N TYR A 479 -16.33 -11.35 18.07
CA TYR A 479 -16.04 -12.29 19.15
C TYR A 479 -16.72 -13.65 18.99
N PRO A 480 -16.13 -14.74 19.53
CA PRO A 480 -16.80 -16.02 19.64
C PRO A 480 -17.91 -15.98 20.72
N ALA A 481 -19.03 -16.67 20.50
CA ALA A 481 -20.08 -16.94 21.49
C ALA A 481 -20.79 -18.27 21.15
N GLU A 482 -21.69 -18.79 21.99
CA GLU A 482 -22.37 -20.07 21.71
C GLU A 482 -23.26 -20.02 20.45
N SER A 483 -23.84 -18.87 20.12
CA SER A 483 -24.78 -18.67 18.99
C SER A 483 -24.47 -17.40 18.17
N ASP A 484 -24.75 -17.45 16.86
CA ASP A 484 -24.66 -16.34 15.90
C ASP A 484 -25.88 -15.41 15.92
N GLN A 485 -26.93 -15.78 16.66
CA GLN A 485 -28.14 -14.95 16.84
C GLN A 485 -27.97 -13.88 17.93
N HIS A 486 -26.95 -13.99 18.76
CA HIS A 486 -26.63 -12.97 19.75
C HIS A 486 -25.82 -11.83 19.12
N PHE A 487 -25.99 -10.62 19.66
CA PHE A 487 -25.26 -9.45 19.23
C PHE A 487 -24.92 -8.56 20.41
N TYR A 488 -23.92 -7.71 20.21
CA TYR A 488 -23.57 -6.60 21.09
C TYR A 488 -23.68 -5.28 20.34
N LYS A 489 -23.75 -4.15 21.06
CA LYS A 489 -23.98 -2.84 20.44
C LYS A 489 -22.76 -1.92 20.55
N ILE A 490 -22.17 -1.52 19.43
CA ILE A 490 -21.10 -0.53 19.41
C ILE A 490 -21.57 0.64 18.53
N GLU A 491 -21.55 1.86 19.07
CA GLU A 491 -22.11 3.06 18.41
C GLU A 491 -23.56 2.86 17.92
N GLY A 492 -24.42 2.22 18.73
CA GLY A 492 -25.77 1.87 18.35
C GLY A 492 -25.90 0.80 17.24
N LYS A 493 -24.80 0.18 16.80
CA LYS A 493 -24.77 -0.85 15.75
C LYS A 493 -24.73 -2.25 16.35
N GLN A 494 -25.61 -3.13 15.88
CA GLN A 494 -25.61 -4.54 16.26
C GLN A 494 -24.46 -5.27 15.57
N ILE A 495 -23.55 -5.80 16.37
CA ILE A 495 -22.46 -6.68 15.93
C ILE A 495 -22.78 -8.08 16.44
N PHE A 496 -23.15 -8.96 15.52
CA PHE A 496 -23.48 -10.37 15.76
C PHE A 496 -22.22 -11.18 16.04
N TYR A 497 -22.27 -12.06 17.04
CA TYR A 497 -21.17 -12.94 17.42
C TYR A 497 -20.93 -14.04 16.37
N LYS A 498 -19.69 -14.58 16.35
CA LYS A 498 -19.23 -15.59 15.36
C LYS A 498 -19.52 -15.24 13.89
N HIS A 499 -19.69 -13.95 13.57
CA HIS A 499 -20.09 -13.50 12.25
C HIS A 499 -18.93 -12.82 11.52
N ALA A 500 -18.86 -13.04 10.21
CA ALA A 500 -17.89 -12.41 9.34
C ALA A 500 -18.49 -11.16 8.68
N TYR A 501 -17.67 -10.13 8.51
CA TYR A 501 -18.04 -8.88 7.87
C TYR A 501 -16.98 -8.46 6.85
N ALA A 502 -17.42 -7.78 5.80
CA ALA A 502 -16.52 -7.20 4.80
C ALA A 502 -16.17 -5.77 5.20
N VAL A 503 -14.89 -5.41 5.15
CA VAL A 503 -14.50 -3.98 5.16
C VAL A 503 -14.63 -3.45 3.74
N LEU A 504 -15.45 -2.42 3.57
CA LEU A 504 -15.73 -1.80 2.26
C LEU A 504 -14.85 -0.58 1.97
N GLY A 505 -14.31 0.06 3.00
CA GLY A 505 -13.52 1.26 2.85
C GLY A 505 -13.27 1.99 4.17
N VAL A 506 -12.65 3.16 4.08
CA VAL A 506 -12.39 4.04 5.23
C VAL A 506 -12.68 5.50 4.88
N GLU A 507 -13.15 6.25 5.87
CA GLU A 507 -13.18 7.71 5.82
C GLU A 507 -11.92 8.25 6.48
N LYS A 508 -11.41 9.37 5.96
CA LYS A 508 -10.24 10.05 6.50
C LYS A 508 -10.61 11.46 6.96
N ASP A 509 -10.07 11.89 8.09
CA ASP A 509 -10.17 13.27 8.56
C ASP A 509 -9.33 14.24 7.70
N SER A 510 -9.41 15.54 7.98
CA SER A 510 -8.64 16.58 7.28
C SER A 510 -7.12 16.44 7.41
N LYS A 511 -6.63 15.61 8.35
CA LYS A 511 -5.21 15.31 8.57
C LYS A 511 -4.80 13.98 7.92
N GLY A 512 -5.72 13.28 7.24
CA GLY A 512 -5.49 12.00 6.58
C GLY A 512 -5.48 10.79 7.53
N ASN A 513 -5.93 10.94 8.78
CA ASN A 513 -6.12 9.82 9.70
C ASN A 513 -7.46 9.14 9.44
N ILE A 514 -7.54 7.83 9.68
CA ILE A 514 -8.78 7.08 9.55
C ILE A 514 -9.74 7.58 10.64
N SER A 515 -10.86 8.18 10.23
CA SER A 515 -11.93 8.62 11.11
C SER A 515 -12.95 7.51 11.31
N ARG A 516 -13.39 6.88 10.21
CA ARG A 516 -14.37 5.79 10.22
C ARG A 516 -13.96 4.64 9.30
N VAL A 517 -14.44 3.44 9.61
CA VAL A 517 -14.29 2.24 8.78
C VAL A 517 -15.66 1.79 8.33
N HIS A 518 -15.86 1.64 7.01
CA HIS A 518 -17.11 1.14 6.42
C HIS A 518 -17.11 -0.39 6.41
N ILE A 519 -18.19 -0.96 6.91
CA ILE A 519 -18.35 -2.38 7.15
C ILE A 519 -19.66 -2.83 6.51
N GLN A 520 -19.66 -4.03 5.93
CA GLN A 520 -20.86 -4.69 5.44
C GLN A 520 -21.08 -5.99 6.19
N ASN A 521 -22.28 -6.13 6.75
CA ASN A 521 -22.81 -7.40 7.19
C ASN A 521 -23.28 -8.21 5.96
N PRO A 522 -22.86 -9.47 5.75
CA PRO A 522 -23.26 -10.28 4.60
C PRO A 522 -24.75 -10.60 4.54
N TRP A 523 -25.53 -10.38 5.61
CA TRP A 523 -27.00 -10.38 5.52
C TRP A 523 -27.52 -9.23 4.67
N ASN A 524 -26.82 -8.09 4.66
CA ASN A 524 -27.10 -6.94 3.81
C ASN A 524 -28.58 -6.52 3.86
N MET A 525 -29.15 -6.55 5.07
CA MET A 525 -30.53 -6.19 5.36
C MET A 525 -30.57 -4.79 5.94
N ASP A 526 -30.76 -3.78 5.07
CA ASP A 526 -31.11 -2.45 5.54
C ASP A 526 -32.55 -2.47 6.07
N ASP A 527 -32.68 -2.25 7.37
CA ASP A 527 -33.98 -2.06 8.01
C ASP A 527 -34.49 -0.67 7.63
N LYS A 528 -35.53 -0.59 6.79
CA LYS A 528 -36.12 0.67 6.35
C LYS A 528 -36.58 1.56 7.50
N ASN A 529 -36.93 0.97 8.65
CA ASN A 529 -37.41 1.70 9.83
C ASN A 529 -36.26 2.05 10.80
N LYS A 530 -35.12 1.35 10.70
CA LYS A 530 -33.91 1.60 11.50
C LYS A 530 -32.66 1.47 10.62
N PRO A 531 -32.45 2.40 9.67
CA PRO A 531 -31.28 2.37 8.82
C PRO A 531 -30.02 2.41 9.68
N ASN A 532 -28.99 1.66 9.26
CA ASN A 532 -27.73 1.53 10.00
C ASN A 532 -27.86 0.85 11.39
N ASN A 533 -28.70 -0.16 11.56
CA ASN A 533 -28.77 -0.94 12.80
C ASN A 533 -27.67 -2.02 12.92
N GLY A 534 -26.79 -2.20 11.91
CA GLY A 534 -25.74 -3.23 11.88
C GLY A 534 -26.11 -4.51 11.10
N LYS A 535 -27.34 -4.62 10.59
CA LYS A 535 -27.79 -5.73 9.72
C LYS A 535 -27.48 -5.54 8.24
N GLY A 536 -27.18 -4.29 7.83
CA GLY A 536 -26.78 -3.91 6.48
C GLY A 536 -25.37 -3.33 6.42
N ASN A 537 -25.19 -2.26 5.65
CA ASN A 537 -23.94 -1.50 5.64
C ASN A 537 -23.93 -0.50 6.81
N PHE A 538 -22.78 -0.32 7.45
CA PHE A 538 -22.61 0.67 8.52
C PHE A 538 -21.16 1.13 8.60
N SER A 539 -20.88 2.11 9.47
CA SER A 539 -19.52 2.51 9.77
C SER A 539 -19.33 2.67 11.27
N LEU A 540 -18.11 2.40 11.73
CA LEU A 540 -17.66 2.62 13.11
C LEU A 540 -16.49 3.59 13.11
N SER A 541 -16.30 4.35 14.20
CA SER A 541 -15.01 5.02 14.40
C SER A 541 -13.86 4.01 14.43
N PHE A 542 -12.64 4.44 14.09
CA PHE A 542 -11.49 3.53 14.03
C PHE A 542 -11.25 2.79 15.36
N GLU A 543 -11.40 3.47 16.49
CA GLU A 543 -11.25 2.86 17.82
C GLU A 543 -12.30 1.79 18.07
N ASN A 544 -13.56 2.11 17.81
CA ASN A 544 -14.68 1.19 18.03
C ASN A 544 -14.68 0.03 17.03
N PHE A 545 -14.12 0.22 15.83
CA PHE A 545 -13.83 -0.86 14.90
C PHE A 545 -12.82 -1.87 15.48
N LEU A 546 -11.73 -1.40 16.09
CA LEU A 546 -10.74 -2.27 16.73
C LEU A 546 -11.32 -3.04 17.93
N LYS A 547 -12.21 -2.40 18.70
CA LYS A 547 -12.95 -3.07 19.78
C LYS A 547 -13.95 -4.09 19.26
N ALA A 548 -14.65 -3.77 18.16
CA ALA A 548 -15.70 -4.60 17.61
C ALA A 548 -15.16 -5.90 17.00
N PHE A 549 -13.99 -5.85 16.37
CA PHE A 549 -13.50 -6.97 15.57
C PHE A 549 -12.12 -7.41 16.02
N PRO A 550 -12.03 -8.48 16.84
CA PRO A 550 -10.76 -8.97 17.36
C PRO A 550 -9.96 -9.84 16.38
N LEU A 551 -10.58 -10.29 15.28
CA LEU A 551 -9.94 -11.10 14.27
C LEU A 551 -10.08 -10.40 12.91
N MET A 552 -8.94 -10.20 12.26
CA MET A 552 -8.88 -9.60 10.94
C MET A 552 -8.12 -10.49 9.99
N ASP A 553 -8.72 -10.68 8.84
CA ASP A 553 -8.32 -11.60 7.80
C ASP A 553 -7.96 -10.71 6.58
N ILE A 554 -6.65 -10.47 6.38
CA ILE A 554 -6.11 -9.54 5.37
C ILE A 554 -5.50 -10.34 4.21
N GLY A 555 -6.13 -10.27 3.03
CA GLY A 555 -5.63 -10.83 1.78
C GLY A 555 -5.09 -9.75 0.83
N ASN A 556 -4.06 -10.08 0.05
CA ASN A 556 -3.60 -9.28 -1.08
C ASN A 556 -3.37 -10.18 -2.30
N THR A 557 -3.74 -9.73 -3.50
CA THR A 557 -3.34 -10.42 -4.73
C THR A 557 -1.82 -10.45 -4.87
N THR A 558 -1.28 -11.59 -5.24
CA THR A 558 0.14 -11.72 -5.56
C THR A 558 0.41 -11.24 -6.98
N ARG A 559 1.68 -10.94 -7.29
CA ARG A 559 2.10 -10.59 -8.66
C ARG A 559 1.92 -11.74 -9.67
N LYS A 560 1.76 -12.97 -9.18
CA LYS A 560 1.59 -14.20 -9.96
C LYS A 560 0.16 -14.39 -10.49
N ILE A 561 -0.81 -13.58 -10.05
CA ILE A 561 -2.17 -13.66 -10.57
C ILE A 561 -2.18 -13.37 -12.07
N PHE A 562 -2.81 -14.26 -12.85
CA PHE A 562 -2.83 -14.25 -14.33
C PHE A 562 -1.53 -14.61 -15.06
N ASP A 563 -0.48 -15.09 -14.38
CA ASP A 563 0.80 -15.45 -15.04
C ASP A 563 0.75 -16.82 -15.77
N GLY A 564 -0.35 -17.58 -15.65
CA GLY A 564 -0.63 -18.79 -16.45
C GLY A 564 0.35 -19.98 -16.28
N LYS A 565 1.40 -19.83 -15.47
CA LYS A 565 2.36 -20.91 -15.17
C LYS A 565 1.97 -21.60 -13.88
N THR A 566 1.37 -22.79 -13.99
CA THR A 566 1.54 -23.80 -12.97
C THR A 566 3.01 -24.23 -13.01
N GLU A 567 3.74 -24.04 -11.90
CA GLU A 567 4.99 -24.77 -11.71
C GLU A 567 4.59 -26.24 -11.55
N ASN A 568 4.64 -27.00 -12.65
CA ASN A 568 4.74 -28.47 -12.65
C ASN A 568 6.09 -28.91 -12.04
N GLY A 569 6.43 -28.41 -10.85
CA GLY A 569 7.73 -28.58 -10.21
C GLY A 569 7.74 -29.44 -8.95
N ASP A 570 6.59 -29.69 -8.30
CA ASP A 570 6.54 -30.36 -6.98
C ASP A 570 5.52 -31.53 -6.93
N LEU A 571 5.32 -32.24 -8.04
CA LEU A 571 4.63 -33.55 -8.05
C LEU A 571 5.54 -34.73 -8.45
N SER A 572 6.85 -34.54 -8.39
CA SER A 572 7.76 -35.68 -8.25
C SER A 572 8.13 -35.85 -6.78
N ILE A 573 7.96 -37.06 -6.27
CA ILE A 573 8.25 -37.55 -4.91
C ILE A 573 7.06 -37.43 -3.95
N ALA A 574 6.11 -38.35 -4.09
CA ALA A 574 5.82 -39.32 -3.04
C ALA A 574 4.81 -40.36 -3.57
N ASP A 575 5.26 -41.14 -4.55
CA ASP A 575 4.81 -42.53 -4.64
C ASP A 575 6.07 -43.39 -4.64
N ASN A 576 6.43 -43.83 -3.43
CA ASN A 576 7.21 -45.02 -3.14
C ASN A 576 7.37 -45.16 -1.61
N ARG A 577 6.52 -46.05 -1.06
CA ARG A 577 6.46 -46.62 0.29
C ARG A 577 5.61 -45.91 1.33
#